data_AF-A0A4Q2CZ48-F1
#
_entry.id   AF-A0A4Q2CZ48-F1
#
_cell.length_a   1.000
_cell.length_b   1.000
_cell.length_c   1.000
_cell.angle_alpha   90.00
_cell.angle_beta   90.00
_cell.angle_gamma   90.00
#
_symmetry.space_group_name_H-M   'P 1'
#
loop_
_entity.id
_entity.type
_entity.pdbx_description
1 polymer ?
#
loop_
_entity_poly.entity_id
_entity_poly.type
_entity_poly.pdbx_seq_one_letter_code
_entity_poly.pdbx_strand_id
1 'polypeptide(L)'
;MSLPRSSVAALIQTYPFSGNAMFALVRVALTSNDEDIDDYALKSDHQRFVEKLSSFGEKSELYDKYLKEEKTNVCERMWKIDKFKEWKKDFEDAKRADIRKRRREREEAIFAKLSELEWLEIREQIIESVETEAQRLYFKTRRNLITKRTNILHPIVKDLISQNQALQGLVPQDFDFAALEPFRSLIHGTPKGEELTKEHFLEHLPRLPSILESWKDDVDAHLLTLLPQTLEIVESQTSNSTPRALSDTTPLDRATTVFACNADGCKQPILMYPGVLSHKCFVSQRSHPVPGEPCGRPKCEECAQGPDSGWNQSDNFVVSFHKKASAWAKTIITLMGEDPEVVTWADMDANESLLECVGCPDAGVGGMDWRIAIGHSVFYESESGHGKPVWRVSGGSAGEEPKLNPKRRVLPW
;
A
#
# COMPACT_ATOMS: atom_id res chain seq x y z
N MET A 1 22.07 9.88 57.57
CA MET A 1 22.89 10.97 57.01
C MET A 1 24.35 10.66 57.30
N SER A 2 25.10 10.18 56.30
CA SER A 2 26.53 9.91 56.42
C SER A 2 27.30 11.23 56.36
N LEU A 3 28.12 11.51 57.38
CA LEU A 3 29.03 12.64 57.34
C LEU A 3 30.15 12.35 56.31
N PRO A 4 30.55 13.32 55.48
CA PRO A 4 31.66 13.13 54.55
C PRO A 4 32.95 12.82 55.33
N ARG A 5 33.74 11.82 54.90
CA ARG A 5 34.94 11.31 55.60
C ARG A 5 35.97 12.40 55.95
N SER A 6 36.04 13.48 55.18
CA SER A 6 36.87 14.66 55.48
C SER A 6 36.49 15.35 56.80
N SER A 7 35.25 15.20 57.27
CA SER A 7 34.76 15.76 58.54
C SER A 7 35.22 14.97 59.76
N VAL A 8 35.53 13.67 59.63
CA VAL A 8 36.01 12.84 60.74
C VAL A 8 37.47 13.16 61.09
N ALA A 9 38.31 13.43 60.08
CA ALA A 9 39.69 13.89 60.30
C ALA A 9 39.74 15.29 60.94
N ALA A 10 38.81 16.18 60.56
CA ALA A 10 38.69 17.52 61.15
C ALA A 10 38.21 17.48 62.63
N LEU A 11 37.36 16.51 62.98
CA LEU A 11 36.92 16.24 64.36
C LEU A 11 38.07 15.74 65.27
N ILE A 12 39.06 15.04 64.71
CA ILE A 12 40.24 14.54 65.45
C ILE A 12 41.21 15.68 65.81
N GLN A 13 41.30 16.74 64.99
CA GLN A 13 42.25 17.84 65.22
C GLN A 13 41.72 18.94 66.15
N THR A 14 40.40 19.04 66.36
CA THR A 14 39.78 20.21 67.03
C THR A 14 39.35 19.97 68.48
N TYR A 15 39.31 18.73 68.97
CA TYR A 15 38.90 18.43 70.35
C TYR A 15 40.09 18.01 71.24
N PRO A 16 40.25 18.61 72.45
CA PRO A 16 41.16 18.08 73.45
C PRO A 16 40.65 16.70 73.90
N PHE A 17 41.46 15.67 73.65
CA PHE A 17 41.11 14.26 73.86
C PHE A 17 40.91 13.96 75.36
N SER A 18 39.67 13.99 75.82
CA SER A 18 39.25 13.15 76.94
C SER A 18 39.03 11.73 76.43
N GLY A 19 39.13 10.70 77.30
CA GLY A 19 38.95 9.29 76.92
C GLY A 19 37.68 9.02 76.09
N ASN A 20 36.65 9.87 76.20
CA ASN A 20 35.41 9.80 75.43
C ASN A 20 35.57 10.01 73.91
N ALA A 21 36.61 10.71 73.43
CA ALA A 21 36.81 10.96 71.99
C ALA A 21 37.28 9.70 71.23
N MET A 22 38.05 8.82 71.88
CA MET A 22 38.46 7.55 71.27
C MET A 22 37.29 6.56 71.21
N PHE A 23 36.48 6.51 72.27
CA PHE A 23 35.22 5.74 72.26
C PHE A 23 34.24 6.21 71.18
N ALA A 24 34.18 7.50 70.88
CA ALA A 24 33.34 8.04 69.81
C ALA A 24 33.80 7.58 68.41
N LEU A 25 35.12 7.57 68.14
CA LEU A 25 35.68 7.10 66.87
C LEU A 25 35.42 5.62 66.65
N VAL A 26 35.59 4.81 67.69
CA VAL A 26 35.33 3.37 67.58
C VAL A 26 33.83 3.09 67.46
N ARG A 27 32.98 3.79 68.21
CA ARG A 27 31.52 3.65 68.08
C ARG A 27 31.01 4.07 66.69
N VAL A 28 31.60 5.08 66.05
CA VAL A 28 31.27 5.46 64.67
C VAL A 28 31.72 4.37 63.68
N ALA A 29 32.89 3.76 63.87
CA ALA A 29 33.34 2.64 63.06
C ALA A 29 32.46 1.39 63.22
N LEU A 30 31.96 1.12 64.43
CA LEU A 30 31.11 -0.03 64.76
C LEU A 30 29.64 0.10 64.35
N THR A 31 29.21 1.28 63.92
CA THR A 31 27.80 1.56 63.53
C THR A 31 27.64 1.80 62.04
N SER A 32 28.71 1.73 61.24
CA SER A 32 28.60 1.74 59.79
C SER A 32 28.14 0.37 59.31
N ASN A 33 26.90 0.28 58.83
CA ASN A 33 26.24 -0.92 58.28
C ASN A 33 26.85 -1.48 56.97
N ASP A 34 28.10 -1.17 56.64
CA ASP A 34 28.80 -1.89 55.56
C ASP A 34 29.21 -3.24 56.13
N GLU A 35 28.46 -4.30 55.81
CA GLU A 35 28.69 -5.70 56.22
C GLU A 35 29.96 -6.33 55.61
N ASP A 36 30.97 -5.51 55.28
CA ASP A 36 32.26 -5.99 54.81
C ASP A 36 33.12 -6.45 56.00
N ILE A 37 33.89 -7.51 55.74
CA ILE A 37 34.73 -8.32 56.63
C ILE A 37 35.64 -7.53 57.60
N ASP A 38 35.86 -6.24 57.37
CA ASP A 38 36.67 -5.34 58.20
C ASP A 38 36.06 -5.03 59.59
N ASP A 39 34.74 -5.20 59.76
CA ASP A 39 34.05 -4.84 61.01
C ASP A 39 34.39 -5.79 62.19
N TYR A 40 34.70 -7.05 61.90
CA TYR A 40 35.00 -8.04 62.95
C TYR A 40 36.36 -7.80 63.63
N ALA A 41 37.39 -7.41 62.86
CA ALA A 41 38.71 -7.11 63.41
C ALA A 41 38.71 -5.84 64.28
N LEU A 42 37.98 -4.80 63.84
CA LEU A 42 37.82 -3.55 64.58
C LEU A 42 37.03 -3.73 65.88
N LYS A 43 36.02 -4.62 65.89
CA LYS A 43 35.27 -5.02 67.11
C LYS A 43 36.16 -5.68 68.15
N SER A 44 36.97 -6.65 67.73
CA SER A 44 37.91 -7.36 68.60
C SER A 44 38.96 -6.42 69.20
N ASP A 45 39.54 -5.55 68.37
CA ASP A 45 40.54 -4.58 68.79
C ASP A 45 39.96 -3.53 69.77
N HIS A 46 38.73 -3.07 69.53
CA HIS A 46 38.02 -2.20 70.46
C HIS A 46 37.87 -2.85 71.83
N GLN A 47 37.39 -4.08 71.87
CA GLN A 47 37.13 -4.78 73.12
C GLN A 47 38.43 -4.99 73.89
N ARG A 48 39.50 -5.41 73.21
CA ARG A 48 40.85 -5.52 73.79
C ARG A 48 41.35 -4.19 74.35
N PHE A 49 41.10 -3.09 73.64
CA PHE A 49 41.48 -1.76 74.07
C PHE A 49 40.72 -1.32 75.33
N VAL A 50 39.40 -1.53 75.38
CA VAL A 50 38.54 -1.21 76.53
C VAL A 50 38.94 -2.01 77.77
N GLU A 51 39.18 -3.31 77.61
CA GLU A 51 39.65 -4.19 78.69
C GLU A 51 41.01 -3.71 79.22
N LYS A 52 41.93 -3.33 78.32
CA LYS A 52 43.25 -2.85 78.71
C LYS A 52 43.19 -1.49 79.42
N LEU A 53 42.37 -0.55 78.95
CA LEU A 53 42.17 0.74 79.61
C LEU A 53 41.58 0.59 81.02
N SER A 54 40.64 -0.34 81.19
CA SER A 54 39.99 -0.61 82.49
C SER A 54 40.98 -1.16 83.53
N SER A 55 42.12 -1.70 83.10
CA SER A 55 43.15 -2.25 84.00
C SER A 55 44.09 -1.22 84.63
N PHE A 56 44.09 0.04 84.18
CA PHE A 56 45.10 1.04 84.60
C PHE A 56 44.74 1.91 85.82
N GLY A 57 43.52 1.82 86.39
CA GLY A 57 43.10 2.63 87.56
C GLY A 57 43.03 4.15 87.31
N GLU A 58 42.79 4.97 88.35
CA GLU A 58 42.78 6.45 88.23
C GLU A 58 44.18 7.01 87.95
N LYS A 59 44.45 7.31 86.67
CA LYS A 59 45.55 8.14 86.14
C LYS A 59 46.96 7.75 86.60
N SER A 60 47.47 6.65 86.07
CA SER A 60 48.88 6.24 86.12
C SER A 60 49.66 6.77 84.90
N GLU A 61 50.94 7.12 85.03
CA GLU A 61 51.81 7.47 83.88
C GLU A 61 51.86 6.37 82.79
N LEU A 62 51.62 5.12 83.19
CA LEU A 62 51.50 3.99 82.27
C LEU A 62 50.29 4.11 81.34
N TYR A 63 49.22 4.79 81.77
CA TYR A 63 48.03 5.07 80.97
C TYR A 63 48.35 5.98 79.79
N ASP A 64 49.04 7.10 80.02
CA ASP A 64 49.38 8.06 78.96
C ASP A 64 50.37 7.46 77.96
N LYS A 65 51.33 6.66 78.46
CA LYS A 65 52.26 5.92 77.61
C LYS A 65 51.52 4.94 76.70
N TYR A 66 50.61 4.15 77.26
CA TYR A 66 49.80 3.19 76.51
C TYR A 66 48.92 3.88 75.46
N LEU A 67 48.25 4.99 75.81
CA LEU A 67 47.43 5.77 74.88
C LEU A 67 48.25 6.30 73.69
N LYS A 68 49.47 6.78 73.94
CA LYS A 68 50.34 7.31 72.89
C LYS A 68 50.81 6.20 71.93
N GLU A 69 51.17 5.05 72.47
CA GLU A 69 51.57 3.88 71.69
C GLU A 69 50.39 3.33 70.87
N GLU A 70 49.24 3.14 71.49
CA GLU A 70 48.05 2.63 70.81
C GLU A 70 47.56 3.59 69.72
N LYS A 71 47.63 4.91 69.97
CA LYS A 71 47.33 5.91 68.93
C LYS A 71 48.22 5.73 67.70
N THR A 72 49.51 5.46 67.91
CA THR A 72 50.47 5.23 66.82
C THR A 72 50.09 3.95 66.05
N ASN A 73 49.77 2.87 66.78
CA ASN A 73 49.37 1.59 66.21
C ASN A 73 48.05 1.68 65.42
N VAL A 74 47.05 2.42 65.92
CA VAL A 74 45.77 2.66 65.23
C VAL A 74 46.00 3.47 63.96
N CYS A 75 46.80 4.54 64.01
CA CYS A 75 47.14 5.32 62.81
C CYS A 75 47.83 4.44 61.75
N GLU A 76 48.79 3.60 62.14
CA GLU A 76 49.47 2.70 61.20
C GLU A 76 48.52 1.67 60.59
N ARG A 77 47.62 1.07 61.39
CA ARG A 77 46.59 0.14 60.90
C ARG A 77 45.62 0.82 59.94
N MET A 78 45.11 2.00 60.28
CA MET A 78 44.23 2.77 59.40
C MET A 78 44.91 3.09 58.07
N TRP A 79 46.18 3.49 58.11
CA TRP A 79 46.97 3.72 56.90
C TRP A 79 47.12 2.45 56.04
N LYS A 80 47.35 1.28 56.67
CA LYS A 80 47.40 -0.01 55.97
C LYS A 80 46.04 -0.39 55.35
N ILE A 81 44.93 -0.14 56.05
CA ILE A 81 43.57 -0.37 55.53
C ILE A 81 43.30 0.52 54.31
N ASP A 82 43.65 1.81 54.39
CA ASP A 82 43.48 2.72 53.27
C ASP A 82 44.33 2.29 52.06
N LYS A 83 45.57 1.85 52.30
CA LYS A 83 46.44 1.29 51.25
C LYS A 83 45.88 0.00 50.65
N PHE A 84 45.29 -0.87 51.46
CA PHE A 84 44.62 -2.07 50.97
C PHE A 84 43.37 -1.74 50.15
N LYS A 85 42.58 -0.73 50.55
CA LYS A 85 41.41 -0.26 49.80
C LYS A 85 41.79 0.37 48.46
N GLU A 86 42.85 1.19 48.45
CA GLU A 86 43.43 1.75 47.22
C GLU A 86 43.88 0.62 46.29
N TRP A 87 44.66 -0.34 46.80
CA TRP A 87 45.09 -1.51 46.05
C TRP A 87 43.92 -2.36 45.52
N LYS A 88 42.89 -2.62 46.34
CA LYS A 88 41.70 -3.39 45.94
C LYS A 88 40.96 -2.67 44.80
N LYS A 89 40.80 -1.35 44.91
CA LYS A 89 40.19 -0.54 43.85
C LYS A 89 41.01 -0.58 42.57
N ASP A 90 42.32 -0.37 42.65
CA ASP A 90 43.22 -0.42 41.50
C ASP A 90 43.19 -1.80 40.82
N PHE A 91 43.14 -2.86 41.63
CA PHE A 91 43.00 -4.24 41.15
C PHE A 91 41.67 -4.46 40.43
N GLU A 92 40.55 -3.99 40.99
CA GLU A 92 39.23 -4.08 40.36
C GLU A 92 39.14 -3.25 39.07
N ASP A 93 39.75 -2.06 39.05
CA ASP A 93 39.80 -1.20 37.87
C ASP A 93 40.66 -1.82 36.77
N ALA A 94 41.83 -2.38 37.11
CA ALA A 94 42.67 -3.13 36.18
C ALA A 94 41.93 -4.36 35.63
N LYS A 95 41.23 -5.11 36.48
CA LYS A 95 40.40 -6.25 36.05
C LYS A 95 39.27 -5.83 35.10
N ARG A 96 38.56 -4.73 35.39
CA ARG A 96 37.53 -4.18 34.50
C ARG A 96 38.11 -3.71 33.17
N ALA A 97 39.28 -3.08 33.18
CA ALA A 97 39.98 -2.66 31.97
C ALA A 97 40.39 -3.86 31.10
N ASP A 98 40.94 -4.92 31.70
CA ASP A 98 41.28 -6.17 31.01
C ASP A 98 40.05 -6.83 30.38
N ILE A 99 38.94 -6.93 31.11
CA ILE A 99 37.68 -7.48 30.58
C ILE A 99 37.19 -6.69 29.36
N ARG A 100 37.22 -5.35 29.42
CA ARG A 100 36.82 -4.49 28.29
C ARG A 100 37.75 -4.67 27.10
N LYS A 101 39.06 -4.74 27.35
CA LYS A 101 40.07 -5.00 26.31
C LYS A 101 39.80 -6.31 25.59
N ARG A 102 39.65 -7.41 26.33
CA ARG A 102 39.35 -8.74 25.76
C ARG A 102 37.99 -8.81 25.06
N ARG A 103 37.01 -7.96 25.41
CA ARG A 103 35.74 -7.87 24.67
C ARG A 103 35.95 -7.23 23.30
N ARG A 104 36.64 -6.08 23.25
CA ARG A 104 36.98 -5.40 21.99
C ARG A 104 37.81 -6.29 21.07
N GLU A 105 38.85 -6.93 21.58
CA GLU A 105 39.68 -7.84 20.78
C GLU A 105 38.87 -9.01 20.21
N ARG A 106 37.90 -9.54 20.96
CA ARG A 106 36.99 -10.58 20.45
C ARG A 106 36.02 -10.04 19.40
N GLU A 107 35.45 -8.85 19.61
CA GLU A 107 34.59 -8.19 18.64
C GLU A 107 35.34 -7.92 17.33
N GLU A 108 36.54 -7.35 17.40
CA GLU A 108 37.41 -7.09 16.24
C GLU A 108 37.78 -8.39 15.52
N ALA A 109 38.12 -9.46 16.25
CA ALA A 109 38.42 -10.75 15.65
C ALA A 109 37.19 -11.38 14.97
N ILE A 110 36.01 -11.26 15.56
CA ILE A 110 34.74 -11.71 14.94
C ILE A 110 34.47 -10.90 13.68
N PHE A 111 34.58 -9.58 13.72
CA PHE A 111 34.37 -8.73 12.55
C PHE A 111 35.38 -9.01 11.45
N ALA A 112 36.67 -9.18 11.78
CA ALA A 112 37.68 -9.56 10.81
C ALA A 112 37.33 -10.88 10.13
N LYS A 113 36.88 -11.89 10.89
CA LYS A 113 36.47 -13.18 10.33
C LYS A 113 35.19 -13.10 9.50
N LEU A 114 34.22 -12.28 9.89
CA LEU A 114 33.04 -12.03 9.07
C LEU A 114 33.41 -11.31 7.78
N SER A 115 34.31 -10.32 7.82
CA SER A 115 34.80 -9.63 6.63
C SER A 115 35.58 -10.55 5.69
N GLU A 116 36.42 -11.44 6.22
CA GLU A 116 37.10 -12.48 5.42
C GLU A 116 36.12 -13.45 4.75
N LEU A 117 34.95 -13.67 5.36
CA LEU A 117 33.88 -14.52 4.84
C LEU A 117 32.90 -13.75 3.92
N GLU A 118 33.27 -12.55 3.47
CA GLU A 118 32.43 -11.70 2.62
C GLU A 118 31.05 -11.40 3.24
N TRP A 119 30.94 -11.47 4.57
CA TRP A 119 29.65 -11.31 5.28
C TRP A 119 28.98 -9.97 5.02
N LEU A 120 29.74 -8.90 4.76
CA LEU A 120 29.16 -7.59 4.44
C LEU A 120 28.35 -7.64 3.14
N GLU A 121 28.86 -8.31 2.11
CA GLU A 121 28.17 -8.50 0.84
C GLU A 121 26.95 -9.42 1.01
N ILE A 122 27.13 -10.54 1.71
CA ILE A 122 26.03 -11.46 2.03
C ILE A 122 24.94 -10.77 2.86
N ARG A 123 25.33 -9.89 3.81
CA ARG A 123 24.39 -9.15 4.66
C ARG A 123 23.52 -8.20 3.84
N GLU A 124 24.10 -7.46 2.89
CA GLU A 124 23.34 -6.56 2.03
C GLU A 124 22.33 -7.34 1.18
N GLN A 125 22.76 -8.46 0.58
CA GLN A 125 21.86 -9.35 -0.17
C GLN A 125 20.73 -9.92 0.71
N ILE A 126 21.02 -10.30 1.95
CA ILE A 126 20.00 -10.79 2.90
C ILE A 126 19.03 -9.66 3.26
N ILE A 127 19.52 -8.45 3.55
CA ILE A 127 18.65 -7.30 3.87
C ILE A 127 17.72 -7.00 2.70
N GLU A 128 18.27 -6.89 1.49
CA GLU A 128 17.48 -6.66 0.27
C GLU A 128 16.44 -7.77 0.06
N SER A 129 16.83 -9.04 0.26
CA SER A 129 15.92 -10.17 0.14
C SER A 129 14.80 -10.13 1.18
N VAL A 130 15.12 -9.84 2.45
CA VAL A 130 14.14 -9.74 3.54
C VAL A 130 13.20 -8.56 3.33
N GLU A 131 13.70 -7.40 2.89
CA GLU A 131 12.89 -6.23 2.57
C GLU A 131 11.97 -6.49 1.39
N THR A 132 12.48 -7.13 0.33
CA THR A 132 11.69 -7.55 -0.83
C THR A 132 10.57 -8.51 -0.43
N GLU A 133 10.87 -9.51 0.40
CA GLU A 133 9.86 -10.45 0.89
C GLU A 133 8.86 -9.79 1.85
N ALA A 134 9.30 -8.87 2.71
CA ALA A 134 8.42 -8.10 3.59
C ALA A 134 7.44 -7.23 2.80
N GLN A 135 7.93 -6.54 1.75
CA GLN A 135 7.08 -5.78 0.83
C GLN A 135 6.10 -6.70 0.09
N ARG A 136 6.57 -7.84 -0.43
CA ARG A 136 5.71 -8.84 -1.10
C ARG A 136 4.59 -9.33 -0.18
N LEU A 137 4.91 -9.66 1.07
CA LEU A 137 3.93 -10.09 2.07
C LEU A 137 2.97 -8.96 2.46
N TYR A 138 3.46 -7.73 2.60
CA TYR A 138 2.62 -6.55 2.83
C TYR A 138 1.59 -6.37 1.71
N PHE A 139 2.02 -6.35 0.44
CA PHE A 139 1.12 -6.20 -0.70
C PHE A 139 0.14 -7.36 -0.82
N LYS A 140 0.60 -8.61 -0.63
CA LYS A 140 -0.28 -9.79 -0.62
C LYS A 140 -1.35 -9.70 0.48
N THR A 141 -0.96 -9.27 1.69
CA THR A 141 -1.88 -9.11 2.82
C THR A 141 -2.88 -7.99 2.56
N ARG A 142 -2.40 -6.86 2.02
CA ARG A 142 -3.23 -5.70 1.68
C ARG A 142 -4.23 -6.04 0.58
N ARG A 143 -3.78 -6.67 -0.52
CA ARG A 143 -4.63 -7.13 -1.62
C ARG A 143 -5.71 -8.09 -1.13
N ASN A 144 -5.33 -9.10 -0.33
CA ASN A 144 -6.29 -10.03 0.25
C ASN A 144 -7.33 -9.35 1.14
N LEU A 145 -6.95 -8.34 1.91
CA LEU A 145 -7.87 -7.56 2.73
C LEU A 145 -8.85 -6.76 1.86
N ILE A 146 -8.35 -6.07 0.84
CA ILE A 146 -9.20 -5.28 -0.08
C ILE A 146 -10.15 -6.21 -0.81
N THR A 147 -9.67 -7.29 -1.44
CA THR A 147 -10.53 -8.28 -2.12
C THR A 147 -11.61 -8.85 -1.20
N LYS A 148 -11.27 -9.19 0.06
CA LYS A 148 -12.26 -9.65 1.04
C LYS A 148 -13.36 -8.60 1.28
N ARG A 149 -12.99 -7.33 1.40
CA ARG A 149 -13.92 -6.21 1.62
C ARG A 149 -14.76 -5.90 0.37
N THR A 150 -14.16 -5.88 -0.81
CA THR A 150 -14.87 -5.75 -2.11
C THR A 150 -15.90 -6.87 -2.30
N ASN A 151 -15.57 -8.10 -1.90
CA ASN A 151 -16.49 -9.23 -1.98
C ASN A 151 -17.74 -9.08 -1.08
N ILE A 152 -17.73 -8.18 -0.09
CA ILE A 152 -18.91 -7.84 0.71
C ILE A 152 -19.86 -6.92 -0.08
N LEU A 153 -19.29 -5.98 -0.83
CA LEU A 153 -20.02 -5.02 -1.66
C LEU A 153 -20.70 -5.69 -2.86
N HIS A 154 -20.02 -6.65 -3.50
CA HIS A 154 -20.49 -7.32 -4.71
C HIS A 154 -21.95 -7.83 -4.66
N PRO A 155 -22.36 -8.69 -3.69
CA PRO A 155 -23.74 -9.18 -3.66
C PRO A 155 -24.76 -8.05 -3.44
N ILE A 156 -24.39 -7.01 -2.67
CA ILE A 156 -25.29 -5.88 -2.37
C ILE A 156 -25.59 -5.10 -3.66
N VAL A 157 -24.54 -4.75 -4.40
CA VAL A 157 -24.64 -4.02 -5.67
C VAL A 157 -25.40 -4.86 -6.69
N LYS A 158 -25.06 -6.15 -6.81
CA LYS A 158 -25.72 -7.07 -7.74
C LYS A 158 -27.21 -7.20 -7.48
N ASP A 159 -27.62 -7.34 -6.22
CA ASP A 159 -29.03 -7.43 -5.84
C ASP A 159 -29.78 -6.14 -6.20
N LEU A 160 -29.17 -4.98 -5.98
CA LEU A 160 -29.76 -3.69 -6.30
C LEU A 160 -29.92 -3.46 -7.81
N ILE A 161 -28.91 -3.79 -8.61
CA ILE A 161 -28.99 -3.73 -10.08
C ILE A 161 -30.07 -4.68 -10.59
N SER A 162 -30.17 -5.87 -10.01
CA SER A 162 -31.19 -6.86 -10.39
C SER A 162 -32.61 -6.36 -10.09
N GLN A 163 -32.79 -5.53 -9.07
CA GLN A 163 -34.07 -4.91 -8.71
C GLN A 163 -34.41 -3.66 -9.53
N ASN A 164 -33.41 -3.03 -10.16
CA ASN A 164 -33.59 -1.78 -10.90
C ASN A 164 -33.24 -1.95 -12.38
N GLN A 165 -34.25 -2.31 -13.18
CA GLN A 165 -34.08 -2.55 -14.62
C GLN A 165 -33.54 -1.33 -15.38
N ALA A 166 -33.82 -0.11 -14.91
CA ALA A 166 -33.31 1.11 -15.54
C ALA A 166 -31.79 1.25 -15.44
N LEU A 167 -31.15 0.55 -14.49
CA LEU A 167 -29.70 0.53 -14.36
C LEU A 167 -29.06 -0.53 -15.28
N GLN A 168 -29.80 -1.53 -15.77
CA GLN A 168 -29.22 -2.63 -16.56
C GLN A 168 -28.53 -2.10 -17.84
N GLY A 169 -27.24 -2.39 -17.98
CA GLY A 169 -26.42 -2.00 -19.14
C GLY A 169 -25.61 -0.71 -18.97
N LEU A 170 -25.86 0.07 -17.92
CA LEU A 170 -25.13 1.32 -17.62
C LEU A 170 -24.38 1.25 -16.29
N VAL A 171 -24.10 0.05 -15.80
CA VAL A 171 -23.52 -0.13 -14.48
C VAL A 171 -22.02 -0.39 -14.56
N PRO A 172 -21.19 0.28 -13.72
CA PRO A 172 -19.83 -0.16 -13.46
C PRO A 172 -19.80 -1.64 -13.05
N GLN A 173 -18.69 -2.35 -13.27
CA GLN A 173 -18.58 -3.67 -12.65
C GLN A 173 -18.17 -3.54 -11.18
N ASP A 174 -18.12 -4.68 -10.51
CA ASP A 174 -17.90 -4.79 -9.07
C ASP A 174 -16.67 -4.05 -8.54
N PHE A 175 -15.56 -4.09 -9.29
CA PHE A 175 -14.32 -3.42 -8.91
C PHE A 175 -14.37 -1.91 -9.14
N ASP A 176 -15.10 -1.45 -10.15
CA ASP A 176 -15.32 -0.02 -10.35
C ASP A 176 -16.07 0.57 -9.16
N PHE A 177 -17.09 -0.12 -8.64
CA PHE A 177 -17.78 0.33 -7.43
C PHE A 177 -16.87 0.48 -6.22
N ALA A 178 -15.89 -0.43 -6.05
CA ALA A 178 -14.91 -0.32 -4.98
C ALA A 178 -13.97 0.88 -5.16
N ALA A 179 -13.77 1.35 -6.39
CA ALA A 179 -12.97 2.54 -6.70
C ALA A 179 -13.76 3.86 -6.53
N LEU A 180 -15.10 3.81 -6.46
CA LEU A 180 -15.98 4.97 -6.28
C LEU A 180 -16.17 5.36 -4.81
N GLU A 181 -16.28 6.65 -4.53
CA GLU A 181 -16.68 7.13 -3.21
C GLU A 181 -18.18 6.96 -2.97
N PRO A 182 -18.62 6.64 -1.74
CA PRO A 182 -17.84 6.49 -0.50
C PRO A 182 -17.23 5.09 -0.27
N PHE A 183 -17.46 4.15 -1.19
CA PHE A 183 -17.07 2.75 -1.01
C PHE A 183 -15.55 2.56 -0.96
N ARG A 184 -14.80 3.32 -1.76
CA ARG A 184 -13.35 3.37 -1.72
C ARG A 184 -12.85 3.74 -0.33
N SER A 185 -13.33 4.83 0.26
CA SER A 185 -12.94 5.23 1.61
C SER A 185 -13.27 4.15 2.65
N LEU A 186 -14.40 3.47 2.55
CA LEU A 186 -14.74 2.35 3.44
C LEU A 186 -13.76 1.17 3.29
N ILE A 187 -13.54 0.72 2.06
CA ILE A 187 -12.70 -0.45 1.77
C ILE A 187 -11.24 -0.20 2.16
N HIS A 188 -10.74 0.99 1.84
CA HIS A 188 -9.34 1.34 2.04
C HIS A 188 -9.03 1.92 3.42
N GLY A 189 -9.92 2.76 3.94
CA GLY A 189 -9.73 3.53 5.17
C GLY A 189 -10.02 2.75 6.45
N THR A 190 -10.85 1.70 6.40
CA THR A 190 -11.15 0.89 7.58
C THR A 190 -9.86 0.21 8.10
N PRO A 191 -9.45 0.42 9.37
CA PRO A 191 -8.26 -0.20 9.96
C PRO A 191 -8.26 -1.74 9.85
N LYS A 192 -7.08 -2.37 9.82
CA LYS A 192 -6.94 -3.84 9.65
C LYS A 192 -7.63 -4.65 10.76
N GLY A 193 -7.78 -4.09 11.96
CA GLY A 193 -8.41 -4.74 13.11
C GLY A 193 -9.92 -4.55 13.20
N GLU A 194 -10.50 -3.72 12.34
CA GLU A 194 -11.93 -3.41 12.33
C GLU A 194 -12.64 -4.21 11.24
N GLU A 195 -13.77 -4.80 11.62
CA GLU A 195 -14.61 -5.58 10.72
C GLU A 195 -15.49 -4.64 9.89
N LEU A 196 -15.32 -4.67 8.58
CA LEU A 196 -16.19 -3.98 7.64
C LEU A 196 -17.38 -4.88 7.33
N THR A 197 -18.57 -4.52 7.82
CA THR A 197 -19.81 -5.30 7.63
C THR A 197 -20.67 -4.79 6.47
N LYS A 198 -21.75 -5.50 6.14
CA LYS A 198 -22.69 -5.12 5.07
C LYS A 198 -23.42 -3.82 5.36
N GLU A 199 -23.74 -3.58 6.63
CA GLU A 199 -24.52 -2.44 7.10
C GLU A 199 -23.84 -1.11 6.72
N HIS A 200 -22.52 -1.04 6.84
CA HIS A 200 -21.72 0.12 6.42
C HIS A 200 -21.90 0.46 4.94
N PHE A 201 -22.06 -0.54 4.06
CA PHE A 201 -22.32 -0.31 2.64
C PHE A 201 -23.79 0.07 2.38
N LEU A 202 -24.73 -0.55 3.11
CA LEU A 202 -26.16 -0.29 2.98
C LEU A 202 -26.52 1.17 3.29
N GLU A 203 -25.81 1.80 4.22
CA GLU A 203 -25.98 3.23 4.57
C GLU A 203 -25.78 4.18 3.39
N HIS A 204 -25.01 3.78 2.37
CA HIS A 204 -24.71 4.60 1.20
C HIS A 204 -25.56 4.28 -0.03
N LEU A 205 -26.35 3.20 -0.01
CA LEU A 205 -27.19 2.83 -1.15
C LEU A 205 -28.21 3.90 -1.57
N PRO A 206 -28.83 4.69 -0.68
CA PRO A 206 -29.73 5.77 -1.11
C PRO A 206 -29.05 6.80 -2.02
N ARG A 207 -27.72 6.91 -1.99
CA ARG A 207 -26.93 7.82 -2.83
C ARG A 207 -26.45 7.17 -4.12
N LEU A 208 -26.67 5.87 -4.32
CA LEU A 208 -26.11 5.14 -5.46
C LEU A 208 -26.49 5.74 -6.82
N PRO A 209 -27.73 6.19 -7.08
CA PRO A 209 -28.07 6.80 -8.37
C PRO A 209 -27.17 7.99 -8.71
N SER A 210 -26.90 8.87 -7.75
CA SER A 210 -26.01 10.03 -7.94
C SER A 210 -24.54 9.63 -8.09
N ILE A 211 -24.10 8.56 -7.41
CA ILE A 211 -22.74 8.02 -7.57
C ILE A 211 -22.56 7.46 -9.00
N LEU A 212 -23.57 6.76 -9.52
CA LEU A 212 -23.55 6.19 -10.87
C LEU A 212 -23.58 7.27 -11.95
N GLU A 213 -24.38 8.32 -11.74
CA GLU A 213 -24.44 9.49 -12.62
C GLU A 213 -23.07 10.18 -12.67
N SER A 214 -22.47 10.47 -11.52
CA SER A 214 -21.12 11.07 -11.46
C SER A 214 -20.06 10.19 -12.12
N TRP A 215 -20.08 8.88 -11.90
CA TRP A 215 -19.16 7.96 -12.57
C TRP A 215 -19.34 7.98 -14.10
N LYS A 216 -20.59 7.97 -14.55
CA LYS A 216 -20.92 8.04 -15.97
C LYS A 216 -20.42 9.35 -16.57
N ASP A 217 -20.63 10.47 -15.90
CA ASP A 217 -20.16 11.79 -16.33
C ASP A 217 -18.62 11.81 -16.48
N ASP A 218 -17.89 11.22 -15.53
CA ASP A 218 -16.43 11.10 -15.58
C ASP A 218 -15.97 10.26 -16.79
N VAL A 219 -16.64 9.13 -17.03
CA VAL A 219 -16.34 8.25 -18.18
C VAL A 219 -16.69 8.93 -19.50
N ASP A 220 -17.85 9.59 -19.59
CA ASP A 220 -18.31 10.33 -20.76
C ASP A 220 -17.34 11.48 -21.08
N ALA A 221 -16.91 12.24 -20.07
CA ALA A 221 -15.89 13.28 -20.21
C ALA A 221 -14.58 12.71 -20.76
N HIS A 222 -14.10 11.58 -20.24
CA HIS A 222 -12.92 10.90 -20.76
C HIS A 222 -13.09 10.47 -22.21
N LEU A 223 -14.21 9.84 -22.56
CA LEU A 223 -14.50 9.39 -23.92
C LEU A 223 -14.55 10.57 -24.92
N LEU A 224 -15.12 11.71 -24.50
CA LEU A 224 -15.15 12.93 -25.30
C LEU A 224 -13.73 13.44 -25.60
N THR A 225 -12.79 13.35 -24.65
CA THR A 225 -11.39 13.75 -24.91
C THR A 225 -10.68 12.91 -25.98
N LEU A 226 -11.19 11.70 -26.25
CA LEU A 226 -10.64 10.81 -27.27
C LEU A 226 -11.14 11.14 -28.68
N LEU A 227 -12.22 11.92 -28.79
CA LEU A 227 -12.81 12.26 -30.08
C LEU A 227 -11.92 13.26 -30.85
N PRO A 228 -11.90 13.21 -32.19
CA PRO A 228 -11.16 14.18 -32.98
C PRO A 228 -11.73 15.59 -32.76
N GLN A 229 -10.89 16.55 -32.33
CA GLN A 229 -11.25 17.97 -32.12
C GLN A 229 -11.93 18.62 -33.35
N THR A 230 -11.72 18.08 -34.55
CA THR A 230 -12.41 18.53 -35.78
C THR A 230 -13.94 18.39 -35.72
N LEU A 231 -14.49 17.64 -34.77
CA LEU A 231 -15.93 17.57 -34.53
C LEU A 231 -16.48 18.83 -33.81
N GLU A 232 -15.63 19.62 -33.14
CA GLU A 232 -16.07 20.79 -32.35
C GLU A 232 -16.06 22.11 -33.15
N ILE A 233 -15.35 22.18 -34.27
CA ILE A 233 -15.07 23.45 -34.97
C ILE A 233 -16.29 23.98 -35.77
N VAL A 234 -17.35 23.20 -35.93
CA VAL A 234 -18.54 23.65 -36.69
C VAL A 234 -19.41 24.64 -35.88
N GLU A 235 -19.25 24.74 -34.57
CA GLU A 235 -20.07 25.63 -33.73
C GLU A 235 -19.54 27.08 -33.64
N SER A 236 -18.30 27.34 -34.08
CA SER A 236 -17.65 28.65 -33.85
C SER A 236 -17.80 29.68 -34.97
N GLN A 237 -18.39 29.33 -36.13
CA GLN A 237 -18.39 30.22 -37.29
C GLN A 237 -19.78 30.36 -37.92
N THR A 238 -20.66 31.16 -37.30
CA THR A 238 -21.58 32.10 -37.99
C THR A 238 -22.49 32.79 -36.98
N SER A 239 -22.01 33.93 -36.47
CA SER A 239 -22.68 34.79 -35.51
C SER A 239 -23.85 35.61 -36.09
N ASN A 240 -24.73 35.06 -36.95
CA ASN A 240 -25.93 35.78 -37.44
C ASN A 240 -27.09 34.95 -38.02
N SER A 241 -27.06 33.62 -37.93
CA SER A 241 -28.17 32.79 -38.42
C SER A 241 -28.94 32.22 -37.24
N THR A 242 -30.26 32.40 -37.27
CA THR A 242 -31.27 31.87 -36.34
C THR A 242 -30.86 30.55 -35.67
N PRO A 243 -31.06 30.40 -34.34
CA PRO A 243 -30.72 29.18 -33.61
C PRO A 243 -31.53 28.02 -34.17
N ARG A 244 -30.90 27.26 -35.08
CA ARG A 244 -31.37 25.93 -35.44
C ARG A 244 -31.26 25.14 -34.15
N ALA A 245 -32.38 24.66 -33.62
CA ALA A 245 -32.43 23.83 -32.42
C ALA A 245 -31.37 22.74 -32.58
N LEU A 246 -30.23 22.93 -31.90
CA LEU A 246 -29.18 21.94 -31.81
C LEU A 246 -29.85 20.77 -31.12
N SER A 247 -30.01 19.67 -31.86
CA SER A 247 -30.52 18.42 -31.33
C SER A 247 -29.72 18.09 -30.07
N ASP A 248 -30.41 17.79 -28.96
CA ASP A 248 -29.86 17.47 -27.64
C ASP A 248 -28.96 16.19 -27.63
N THR A 249 -28.60 15.68 -28.80
CA THR A 249 -27.83 14.46 -29.01
C THR A 249 -26.36 14.71 -28.71
N THR A 250 -25.84 14.03 -27.69
CA THR A 250 -24.42 14.11 -27.35
C THR A 250 -23.57 13.51 -28.50
N PRO A 251 -22.34 13.98 -28.74
CA PRO A 251 -21.44 13.35 -29.72
C PRO A 251 -21.21 11.86 -29.48
N LEU A 252 -21.33 11.38 -28.23
CA LEU A 252 -21.19 9.97 -27.87
C LEU A 252 -22.36 9.12 -28.39
N ASP A 253 -23.56 9.69 -28.48
CA ASP A 253 -24.77 8.98 -28.94
C ASP A 253 -24.81 8.77 -30.46
N ARG A 254 -23.96 9.47 -31.22
CA ARG A 254 -23.92 9.33 -32.69
C ARG A 254 -23.47 7.93 -33.09
N ALA A 255 -24.14 7.32 -34.06
CA ALA A 255 -23.78 5.98 -34.57
C ALA A 255 -22.39 5.93 -35.22
N THR A 256 -21.83 7.09 -35.58
CA THR A 256 -20.47 7.22 -36.12
C THR A 256 -19.38 7.27 -35.06
N THR A 257 -19.74 7.40 -33.77
CA THR A 257 -18.79 7.47 -32.66
C THR A 257 -18.42 6.07 -32.24
N VAL A 258 -17.29 5.60 -32.76
CA VAL A 258 -16.81 4.23 -32.60
C VAL A 258 -15.47 4.24 -31.88
N PHE A 259 -15.34 3.42 -30.84
CA PHE A 259 -14.15 3.24 -30.04
C PHE A 259 -13.46 1.90 -30.35
N ALA A 260 -12.17 1.84 -30.05
CA ALA A 260 -11.37 0.64 -30.12
C ALA A 260 -10.95 0.18 -28.71
N CYS A 261 -11.06 -1.11 -28.47
CA CYS A 261 -10.39 -1.77 -27.35
C CYS A 261 -9.02 -2.27 -27.82
N ASN A 262 -7.96 -1.66 -27.30
CA ASN A 262 -6.57 -2.03 -27.65
C ASN A 262 -6.02 -3.18 -26.78
N ALA A 263 -6.86 -3.87 -26.03
CA ALA A 263 -6.43 -4.97 -25.18
C ALA A 263 -6.04 -6.20 -26.01
N ASP A 264 -4.82 -6.71 -25.83
CA ASP A 264 -4.28 -7.86 -26.57
C ASP A 264 -5.22 -9.08 -26.53
N GLY A 265 -5.70 -9.59 -27.66
CA GLY A 265 -6.61 -10.74 -27.68
C GLY A 265 -8.05 -10.42 -27.24
N CYS A 266 -8.44 -9.14 -27.23
CA CYS A 266 -9.85 -8.78 -27.17
C CYS A 266 -10.59 -9.32 -28.40
N LYS A 267 -11.71 -10.03 -28.16
CA LYS A 267 -12.56 -10.59 -29.22
C LYS A 267 -13.53 -9.56 -29.82
N GLN A 268 -13.69 -8.41 -29.17
CA GLN A 268 -14.59 -7.33 -29.57
C GLN A 268 -13.80 -6.02 -29.57
N PRO A 269 -12.93 -5.82 -30.58
CA PRO A 269 -12.07 -4.65 -30.62
C PRO A 269 -12.85 -3.38 -30.98
N ILE A 270 -14.06 -3.48 -31.55
CA ILE A 270 -14.88 -2.35 -31.96
C ILE A 270 -16.01 -2.18 -30.95
N LEU A 271 -16.10 -0.99 -30.37
CA LEU A 271 -17.05 -0.65 -29.31
C LEU A 271 -17.84 0.60 -29.71
N MET A 272 -19.10 0.65 -29.32
CA MET A 272 -19.98 1.80 -29.50
C MET A 272 -20.57 2.18 -28.16
N TYR A 273 -21.12 3.39 -28.07
CA TYR A 273 -21.88 3.79 -26.90
C TYR A 273 -23.25 3.08 -26.85
N PRO A 274 -23.78 2.71 -25.66
CA PRO A 274 -23.13 2.71 -24.35
C PRO A 274 -22.24 1.47 -24.09
N GLY A 275 -22.16 0.51 -25.01
CA GLY A 275 -21.42 -0.76 -24.81
C GLY A 275 -19.94 -0.62 -24.44
N VAL A 276 -19.30 0.51 -24.77
CA VAL A 276 -17.95 0.86 -24.33
C VAL A 276 -17.83 0.97 -22.79
N LEU A 277 -18.90 1.37 -22.11
CA LEU A 277 -18.96 1.53 -20.65
C LEU A 277 -18.83 0.19 -19.92
N SER A 278 -19.45 -0.86 -20.47
CA SER A 278 -19.51 -2.19 -19.86
C SER A 278 -18.48 -3.18 -20.42
N HIS A 279 -17.52 -2.72 -21.22
CA HIS A 279 -16.61 -3.63 -21.91
C HIS A 279 -15.62 -4.29 -20.95
N LYS A 280 -15.64 -5.63 -20.91
CA LYS A 280 -14.86 -6.44 -19.94
C LYS A 280 -13.36 -6.16 -19.90
N CYS A 281 -12.73 -5.67 -20.97
CA CYS A 281 -11.30 -5.38 -20.94
C CYS A 281 -10.95 -4.11 -20.17
N PHE A 282 -11.90 -3.19 -19.98
CA PHE A 282 -11.67 -1.98 -19.18
C PHE A 282 -11.94 -2.20 -17.70
N VAL A 283 -12.51 -3.36 -17.35
CA VAL A 283 -13.00 -3.62 -16.01
C VAL A 283 -12.48 -4.92 -15.39
N SER A 284 -12.22 -5.94 -16.21
CA SER A 284 -11.53 -7.13 -15.74
C SER A 284 -10.06 -6.75 -15.58
N GLN A 285 -9.58 -6.73 -14.32
CA GLN A 285 -8.19 -7.10 -14.07
C GLN A 285 -8.01 -8.45 -14.76
N ARG A 286 -7.31 -8.49 -15.89
CA ARG A 286 -6.89 -9.79 -16.39
C ARG A 286 -6.18 -10.44 -15.24
N SER A 287 -6.61 -11.64 -14.90
CA SER A 287 -5.89 -12.54 -14.01
C SER A 287 -4.43 -12.45 -14.39
N HIS A 288 -3.67 -11.70 -13.60
CA HIS A 288 -2.22 -11.78 -13.66
C HIS A 288 -1.87 -13.27 -13.58
N PRO A 289 -0.78 -13.70 -14.23
CA PRO A 289 -0.34 -15.08 -14.17
C PRO A 289 -0.43 -15.60 -12.73
N VAL A 290 -0.99 -16.79 -12.63
CA VAL A 290 -1.34 -17.62 -11.47
C VAL A 290 -0.73 -17.16 -10.13
N PRO A 291 -1.51 -17.14 -9.02
CA PRO A 291 -1.00 -16.84 -7.69
C PRO A 291 0.24 -17.67 -7.35
N GLY A 292 1.42 -17.05 -7.36
CA GLY A 292 2.70 -17.72 -7.09
C GLY A 292 3.82 -17.36 -8.05
N GLU A 293 3.50 -16.97 -9.29
CA GLU A 293 4.50 -16.37 -10.17
C GLU A 293 4.63 -14.89 -9.83
N PRO A 294 5.82 -14.41 -9.45
CA PRO A 294 6.08 -12.97 -9.45
C PRO A 294 5.72 -12.49 -10.85
N CYS A 295 4.95 -11.41 -10.98
CA CYS A 295 4.83 -10.79 -12.29
C CYS A 295 6.28 -10.57 -12.76
N GLY A 296 6.67 -11.15 -13.89
CA GLY A 296 8.07 -11.13 -14.35
C GLY A 296 8.65 -9.73 -14.55
N ARG A 297 7.86 -8.69 -14.28
CA ARG A 297 8.25 -7.30 -14.09
C ARG A 297 8.54 -7.04 -12.60
N PRO A 298 9.81 -7.03 -12.15
CA PRO A 298 10.21 -6.75 -10.76
C PRO A 298 9.85 -5.34 -10.24
N LYS A 299 9.15 -4.51 -11.04
CA LYS A 299 8.67 -3.17 -10.68
C LYS A 299 7.23 -2.92 -11.12
N CYS A 300 6.36 -3.94 -11.10
CA CYS A 300 4.94 -3.72 -11.32
C CYS A 300 4.33 -3.03 -10.09
N GLU A 301 4.55 -1.72 -9.93
CA GLU A 301 3.76 -0.90 -9.01
C GLU A 301 2.27 -1.00 -9.34
N GLU A 302 1.89 -1.23 -10.61
CA GLU A 302 0.53 -1.57 -11.03
C GLU A 302 -0.07 -2.78 -10.29
N CYS A 303 0.75 -3.79 -9.97
CA CYS A 303 0.30 -4.97 -9.23
C CYS A 303 0.06 -4.63 -7.74
N ALA A 304 0.70 -3.57 -7.26
CA ALA A 304 0.53 -2.99 -5.93
C ALA A 304 -0.65 -1.99 -5.85
N GLN A 305 -1.18 -1.50 -6.98
CA GLN A 305 -2.34 -0.60 -7.02
C GLN A 305 -3.65 -1.26 -6.55
N GLY A 306 -3.63 -2.54 -6.17
CA GLY A 306 -4.77 -3.22 -5.57
C GLY A 306 -5.83 -3.62 -6.60
N PRO A 307 -6.95 -4.22 -6.17
CA PRO A 307 -8.09 -4.53 -7.02
C PRO A 307 -8.85 -3.29 -7.52
N ASP A 308 -8.32 -2.08 -7.33
CA ASP A 308 -9.07 -0.80 -7.40
C ASP A 308 -8.71 0.02 -8.65
N SER A 309 -8.20 -0.64 -9.68
CA SER A 309 -8.08 -0.05 -11.02
C SER A 309 -9.49 0.22 -11.52
N GLY A 310 -9.91 1.49 -11.49
CA GLY A 310 -11.18 1.89 -12.07
C GLY A 310 -11.21 1.71 -13.58
N TRP A 311 -12.37 1.94 -14.18
CA TRP A 311 -12.61 1.89 -15.61
C TRP A 311 -11.46 2.54 -16.41
N ASN A 312 -10.84 1.76 -17.31
CA ASN A 312 -9.75 2.20 -18.21
C ASN A 312 -8.49 2.78 -17.51
N GLN A 313 -8.20 2.39 -16.26
CA GLN A 313 -7.01 2.88 -15.52
C GLN A 313 -5.76 2.00 -15.66
N SER A 314 -5.82 0.85 -16.34
CA SER A 314 -4.65 0.00 -16.52
C SER A 314 -3.78 0.47 -17.70
N ASP A 315 -2.46 0.49 -17.55
CA ASP A 315 -1.54 0.98 -18.59
C ASP A 315 -1.59 0.15 -19.89
N ASN A 316 -2.10 -1.09 -19.80
CA ASN A 316 -2.16 -2.02 -20.93
C ASN A 316 -3.51 -2.02 -21.66
N PHE A 317 -4.55 -1.34 -21.15
CA PHE A 317 -5.88 -1.32 -21.77
C PHE A 317 -6.33 0.11 -21.96
N VAL A 318 -6.01 0.66 -23.13
CA VAL A 318 -6.39 2.03 -23.49
C VAL A 318 -7.52 1.98 -24.50
N VAL A 319 -8.71 2.43 -24.10
CA VAL A 319 -9.77 2.80 -25.03
C VAL A 319 -9.30 3.95 -25.91
N SER A 320 -9.59 3.89 -27.20
CA SER A 320 -9.20 4.95 -28.15
C SER A 320 -10.29 5.16 -29.20
N PHE A 321 -10.32 6.31 -29.86
CA PHE A 321 -11.24 6.53 -30.97
C PHE A 321 -10.83 5.73 -32.21
N HIS A 322 -11.76 4.95 -32.75
CA HIS A 322 -11.51 4.08 -33.89
C HIS A 322 -11.81 4.80 -35.21
N LYS A 323 -10.88 5.64 -35.67
CA LYS A 323 -11.04 6.45 -36.90
C LYS A 323 -11.53 5.67 -38.13
N LYS A 324 -10.95 4.50 -38.38
CA LYS A 324 -11.32 3.64 -39.54
C LYS A 324 -12.75 3.09 -39.44
N ALA A 325 -13.14 2.56 -38.29
CA ALA A 325 -14.50 2.07 -38.04
C ALA A 325 -15.53 3.20 -38.11
N SER A 326 -15.20 4.39 -37.58
CA SER A 326 -16.04 5.59 -37.72
C SER A 326 -16.26 5.99 -39.19
N ALA A 327 -15.23 5.94 -40.03
CA ALA A 327 -15.38 6.22 -41.47
C ALA A 327 -16.29 5.20 -42.18
N TRP A 328 -16.18 3.92 -41.81
CA TRP A 328 -17.09 2.89 -42.32
C TRP A 328 -18.51 3.06 -41.81
N ALA A 329 -18.69 3.45 -40.55
CA ALA A 329 -20.00 3.78 -39.99
C ALA A 329 -20.67 4.88 -40.81
N LYS A 330 -19.97 5.99 -41.11
CA LYS A 330 -20.48 7.07 -41.97
C LYS A 330 -20.95 6.55 -43.33
N THR A 331 -20.15 5.69 -43.95
CA THR A 331 -20.45 5.12 -45.27
C THR A 331 -21.70 4.23 -45.24
N ILE A 332 -21.78 3.35 -44.25
CA ILE A 332 -22.90 2.41 -44.06
C ILE A 332 -24.20 3.15 -43.74
N ILE A 333 -24.14 4.12 -42.83
CA ILE A 333 -25.27 4.95 -42.44
C ILE A 333 -25.82 5.72 -43.64
N THR A 334 -24.93 6.37 -44.41
CA THR A 334 -25.33 7.08 -45.64
C THR A 334 -25.98 6.14 -46.65
N LEU A 335 -25.46 4.92 -46.79
CA LEU A 335 -26.02 3.90 -47.67
C LEU A 335 -27.43 3.47 -47.25
N MET A 336 -27.72 3.49 -45.95
CA MET A 336 -29.05 3.20 -45.39
C MET A 336 -30.01 4.38 -45.50
N GLY A 337 -29.57 5.52 -46.07
CA GLY A 337 -30.39 6.70 -46.30
C GLY A 337 -30.49 7.65 -45.10
N GLU A 338 -29.69 7.41 -44.06
CA GLU A 338 -29.66 8.21 -42.83
C GLU A 338 -28.56 9.29 -42.89
N ASP A 339 -28.69 10.33 -42.08
CA ASP A 339 -27.67 11.39 -41.95
C ASP A 339 -26.63 11.02 -40.87
N PRO A 340 -25.38 10.71 -41.26
CA PRO A 340 -24.33 10.28 -40.32
C PRO A 340 -23.91 11.32 -39.29
N GLU A 341 -24.23 12.60 -39.49
CA GLU A 341 -23.83 13.64 -38.55
C GLU A 341 -24.79 13.78 -37.36
N VAL A 342 -26.01 13.24 -37.47
CA VAL A 342 -27.05 13.37 -36.43
C VAL A 342 -27.63 12.04 -35.96
N VAL A 343 -27.57 10.98 -36.78
CA VAL A 343 -28.20 9.70 -36.42
C VAL A 343 -27.54 9.06 -35.22
N THR A 344 -28.36 8.59 -34.28
CA THR A 344 -27.87 7.92 -33.08
C THR A 344 -27.69 6.42 -33.29
N TRP A 345 -26.93 5.76 -32.42
CA TRP A 345 -26.87 4.31 -32.42
C TRP A 345 -28.25 3.67 -32.17
N ALA A 346 -29.13 4.33 -31.41
CA ALA A 346 -30.47 3.86 -31.13
C ALA A 346 -31.37 3.93 -32.38
N ASP A 347 -31.27 5.01 -33.16
CA ASP A 347 -31.96 5.13 -34.44
C ASP A 347 -31.51 4.04 -35.42
N MET A 348 -30.20 3.77 -35.49
CA MET A 348 -29.65 2.71 -36.35
C MET A 348 -30.03 1.31 -35.87
N ASP A 349 -30.19 1.08 -34.56
CA ASP A 349 -30.67 -0.19 -34.01
C ASP A 349 -32.15 -0.43 -34.27
N ALA A 350 -32.95 0.64 -34.33
CA ALA A 350 -34.34 0.58 -34.75
C ALA A 350 -34.49 0.34 -36.27
N ASN A 351 -33.44 0.60 -37.05
CA ASN A 351 -33.43 0.34 -38.48
C ASN A 351 -33.17 -1.16 -38.77
N GLU A 352 -34.22 -1.87 -39.16
CA GLU A 352 -34.18 -3.31 -39.44
C GLU A 352 -33.55 -3.67 -40.80
N SER A 353 -33.02 -2.68 -41.54
CA SER A 353 -32.38 -2.92 -42.83
C SER A 353 -31.13 -3.78 -42.68
N LEU A 354 -31.03 -4.82 -43.50
CA LEU A 354 -29.84 -5.68 -43.55
C LEU A 354 -28.91 -5.23 -44.67
N LEU A 355 -27.61 -5.46 -44.48
CA LEU A 355 -26.56 -5.11 -45.41
C LEU A 355 -25.89 -6.37 -45.96
N GLU A 356 -25.69 -6.40 -47.27
CA GLU A 356 -24.95 -7.44 -47.97
C GLU A 356 -23.63 -6.87 -48.48
N CYS A 357 -22.53 -7.58 -48.16
CA CYS A 357 -21.24 -7.31 -48.78
C CYS A 357 -21.18 -8.03 -50.13
N VAL A 358 -21.31 -7.29 -51.25
CA VAL A 358 -21.26 -7.87 -52.61
C VAL A 358 -19.85 -8.25 -53.05
N GLY A 359 -18.83 -7.78 -52.33
CA GLY A 359 -17.42 -8.11 -52.60
C GLY A 359 -16.96 -9.43 -51.97
N CYS A 360 -17.74 -10.00 -51.06
CA CYS A 360 -17.36 -11.17 -50.28
C CYS A 360 -18.25 -12.37 -50.64
N PRO A 361 -17.71 -13.43 -51.28
CA PRO A 361 -18.50 -14.55 -51.78
C PRO A 361 -19.24 -15.31 -50.67
N ASP A 362 -18.66 -15.38 -49.47
CA ASP A 362 -19.23 -16.10 -48.33
C ASP A 362 -20.09 -15.23 -47.41
N ALA A 363 -19.96 -13.90 -47.51
CA ALA A 363 -20.67 -12.95 -46.66
C ALA A 363 -22.08 -12.61 -47.19
N GLY A 364 -22.31 -12.76 -48.50
CA GLY A 364 -23.59 -12.42 -49.15
C GLY A 364 -24.76 -13.35 -48.83
N VAL A 365 -24.53 -14.47 -48.12
CA VAL A 365 -25.57 -15.49 -47.86
C VAL A 365 -26.43 -15.16 -46.64
N GLY A 366 -26.05 -14.16 -45.83
CA GLY A 366 -26.86 -13.70 -44.71
C GLY A 366 -26.63 -12.22 -44.45
N GLY A 367 -27.62 -11.40 -44.76
CA GLY A 367 -27.57 -9.96 -44.50
C GLY A 367 -27.17 -9.65 -43.05
N MET A 368 -26.29 -8.67 -42.90
CA MET A 368 -25.67 -8.24 -41.65
C MET A 368 -26.40 -7.02 -41.09
N ASP A 369 -26.47 -6.87 -39.77
CA ASP A 369 -26.81 -5.56 -39.20
C ASP A 369 -25.67 -4.56 -39.42
N TRP A 370 -25.96 -3.28 -39.19
CA TRP A 370 -25.03 -2.18 -39.42
C TRP A 370 -23.74 -2.28 -38.58
N ARG A 371 -23.79 -2.84 -37.36
CA ARG A 371 -22.61 -3.03 -36.50
C ARG A 371 -21.71 -4.13 -37.04
N ILE A 372 -22.30 -5.27 -37.42
CA ILE A 372 -21.56 -6.38 -38.05
C ILE A 372 -20.95 -5.90 -39.36
N ALA A 373 -21.66 -5.10 -40.15
CA ALA A 373 -21.13 -4.54 -41.39
C ALA A 373 -19.91 -3.62 -41.16
N ILE A 374 -19.92 -2.79 -40.11
CA ILE A 374 -18.74 -1.99 -39.72
C ILE A 374 -17.58 -2.90 -39.34
N GLY A 375 -17.83 -3.89 -38.47
CA GLY A 375 -16.79 -4.83 -38.03
C GLY A 375 -16.18 -5.63 -39.18
N HIS A 376 -17.03 -6.13 -40.07
CA HIS A 376 -16.61 -6.77 -41.32
C HIS A 376 -15.74 -5.82 -42.15
N SER A 377 -16.18 -4.57 -42.34
CA SER A 377 -15.44 -3.62 -43.17
C SER A 377 -14.03 -3.33 -42.65
N VAL A 378 -13.91 -3.16 -41.33
CA VAL A 378 -12.62 -2.90 -40.67
C VAL A 378 -11.67 -4.08 -40.85
N PHE A 379 -12.17 -5.30 -40.62
CA PHE A 379 -11.40 -6.55 -40.67
C PHE A 379 -10.85 -6.85 -42.07
N TYR A 380 -11.71 -6.80 -43.09
CA TYR A 380 -11.31 -7.19 -44.45
C TYR A 380 -10.42 -6.14 -45.14
N GLU A 381 -10.50 -4.87 -44.75
CA GLU A 381 -9.58 -3.84 -45.25
C GLU A 381 -8.15 -3.99 -44.68
N SER A 382 -7.95 -4.66 -43.53
CA SER A 382 -6.61 -4.86 -42.95
C SER A 382 -5.90 -6.14 -43.35
N GLU A 383 -6.62 -7.25 -43.58
CA GLU A 383 -5.98 -8.58 -43.54
C GLU A 383 -5.98 -9.36 -44.86
N SER A 384 -6.61 -8.87 -45.95
CA SER A 384 -6.90 -9.80 -47.04
C SER A 384 -6.77 -9.20 -48.44
N GLY A 385 -6.25 -10.02 -49.37
CA GLY A 385 -6.32 -9.78 -50.82
C GLY A 385 -7.75 -9.79 -51.39
N HIS A 386 -8.77 -9.61 -50.55
CA HIS A 386 -10.10 -9.25 -50.97
C HIS A 386 -10.15 -7.76 -51.29
N GLY A 387 -10.89 -7.40 -52.34
CA GLY A 387 -11.14 -5.99 -52.66
C GLY A 387 -11.84 -5.28 -51.50
N LYS A 388 -11.82 -3.95 -51.52
CA LYS A 388 -12.54 -3.15 -50.51
C LYS A 388 -13.99 -3.63 -50.39
N PRO A 389 -14.53 -3.78 -49.16
CA PRO A 389 -15.92 -4.12 -48.95
C PRO A 389 -16.84 -3.20 -49.75
N VAL A 390 -17.78 -3.80 -50.49
CA VAL A 390 -18.80 -3.07 -51.23
C VAL A 390 -20.14 -3.49 -50.66
N TRP A 391 -20.91 -2.51 -50.20
CA TRP A 391 -22.15 -2.76 -49.48
C TRP A 391 -23.37 -2.44 -50.33
N ARG A 392 -24.45 -3.18 -50.09
CA ARG A 392 -25.80 -2.91 -50.59
C ARG A 392 -26.80 -3.19 -49.48
N VAL A 393 -27.87 -2.41 -49.40
CA VAL A 393 -29.02 -2.72 -48.53
C VAL A 393 -29.83 -3.87 -49.15
N SER A 394 -30.01 -4.96 -48.40
CA SER A 394 -30.80 -6.12 -48.79
C SER A 394 -32.29 -5.76 -48.89
N GLY A 395 -32.94 -6.07 -50.02
CA GLY A 395 -34.41 -6.15 -50.05
C GLY A 395 -35.19 -4.86 -50.35
N GLY A 396 -34.64 -3.88 -51.08
CA GLY A 396 -35.39 -2.73 -51.59
C GLY A 396 -36.47 -3.03 -52.66
N SER A 397 -37.00 -4.25 -52.75
CA SER A 397 -38.19 -4.57 -53.54
C SER A 397 -39.37 -4.79 -52.59
N ALA A 398 -40.20 -3.76 -52.43
CA ALA A 398 -41.44 -3.83 -51.68
C ALA A 398 -42.31 -5.00 -52.17
N GLY A 399 -42.40 -6.11 -51.41
CA GLY A 399 -43.34 -7.17 -51.75
C GLY A 399 -43.19 -8.55 -51.09
N GLU A 400 -42.02 -8.95 -50.59
CA GLU A 400 -41.86 -10.28 -49.99
C GLU A 400 -41.23 -10.21 -48.59
N GLU A 401 -41.98 -10.67 -47.57
CA GLU A 401 -41.48 -10.87 -46.21
C GLU A 401 -40.31 -11.87 -46.22
N PRO A 402 -39.12 -11.47 -45.75
CA PRO A 402 -38.00 -12.39 -45.63
C PRO A 402 -38.29 -13.44 -44.57
N LYS A 403 -38.26 -14.72 -44.95
CA LYS A 403 -38.28 -15.83 -43.98
C LYS A 403 -36.98 -15.82 -43.20
N LEU A 404 -37.00 -15.23 -42.00
CA LEU A 404 -35.88 -15.26 -41.05
C LEU A 404 -35.48 -16.71 -40.76
N ASN A 405 -34.20 -17.03 -40.99
CA ASN A 405 -33.63 -18.33 -40.67
C ASN A 405 -33.46 -18.47 -39.15
N PRO A 406 -34.16 -19.40 -38.46
CA PRO A 406 -34.16 -19.51 -37.00
C PRO A 406 -32.84 -20.04 -36.42
N LYS A 407 -31.82 -20.31 -37.25
CA LYS A 407 -30.48 -20.75 -36.81
C LYS A 407 -29.44 -19.64 -36.72
N ARG A 408 -29.83 -18.36 -36.64
CA ARG A 408 -28.89 -17.30 -36.26
C ARG A 408 -28.37 -17.59 -34.85
N ARG A 409 -27.15 -18.14 -34.76
CA ARG A 409 -26.32 -17.94 -33.58
C ARG A 409 -26.07 -16.44 -33.53
N VAL A 410 -26.85 -15.74 -32.71
CA VAL A 410 -26.43 -14.45 -32.18
C VAL A 410 -25.05 -14.73 -31.59
N LEU A 411 -24.00 -14.23 -32.24
CA LEU A 411 -22.70 -14.17 -31.58
C LEU A 411 -22.98 -13.40 -30.29
N PRO A 412 -22.69 -13.98 -29.11
CA PRO A 412 -22.95 -13.28 -27.86
C PRO A 412 -22.12 -12.00 -27.90
N TRP A 413 -22.84 -10.88 -27.99
CA TRP A 413 -22.31 -9.56 -27.74
C TRP A 413 -22.04 -9.42 -26.25
#